data_AF-A0A932L096-F1
#
_entry.id   AF-A0A932L096-F1
#
_cell.length_a   1.000
_cell.length_b   1.000
_cell.length_c   1.000
_cell.angle_alpha   90.00
_cell.angle_beta   90.00
_cell.angle_gamma   90.00
#
_symmetry.space_group_name_H-M   'P 1'
#
loop_
_entity.id
_entity.type
_entity.pdbx_description
1 polymer ?
#
loop_
_entity_poly.entity_id
_entity_poly.type
_entity_poly.pdbx_seq_one_letter_code
_entity_poly.pdbx_strand_id
1 'polypeptide(L)'
;MTKTAGSLILMVGYLGPGGAERQITYLARGMVQAGWDTSLLTFSLRDDGAHFADVLRAEHIPLHALDRADPLFRSQGLLLRLTMAAPMLNNLPVEIESEVVKAAALFLRKRPDLVICYLDRVNIVGGLAAVIAGVPRVLLSGRNLNPSHFPYLDRPWFQQFYRLLLASPGVTLMTNSHAGARSYEHWLGLPHASVPVIHNGLAETALPEAAPEQVASLRAELGLAHGSPLVLGVFRLSP
;
A
#
# COMPACT_ATOMS: atom_id res chain seq x y z
N MET A 1 -13.53 27.34 -6.57
CA MET A 1 -13.21 26.29 -5.59
C MET A 1 -13.66 24.97 -6.19
N THR A 2 -12.71 24.15 -6.67
CA THR A 2 -13.02 22.78 -7.14
C THR A 2 -13.52 21.97 -5.96
N LYS A 3 -14.70 21.35 -6.11
CA LYS A 3 -15.31 20.51 -5.08
C LYS A 3 -14.42 19.28 -4.87
N THR A 4 -13.94 19.07 -3.64
CA THR A 4 -13.15 17.89 -3.29
C THR A 4 -13.99 16.62 -3.47
N ALA A 5 -13.43 15.61 -4.13
CA ALA A 5 -14.10 14.33 -4.38
C ALA A 5 -14.29 13.51 -3.08
N GLY A 6 -13.42 13.74 -2.10
CA GLY A 6 -13.37 13.08 -0.80
C GLY A 6 -11.96 13.17 -0.23
N SER A 7 -11.78 12.62 0.97
CA SER A 7 -10.50 12.49 1.65
C SER A 7 -9.99 11.05 1.63
N LEU A 8 -8.69 10.89 1.38
CA LEU A 8 -8.03 9.60 1.17
C LEU A 8 -6.74 9.53 1.99
N ILE A 9 -6.56 8.41 2.70
CA ILE A 9 -5.26 8.03 3.25
C ILE A 9 -4.76 6.76 2.57
N LEU A 10 -3.60 6.87 1.93
CA LEU A 10 -2.84 5.74 1.42
C LEU A 10 -1.87 5.24 2.48
N MET A 11 -1.67 3.93 2.60
CA MET A 11 -0.77 3.36 3.61
C MET A 11 0.14 2.29 3.01
N VAL A 12 1.44 2.38 3.33
CA VAL A 12 2.48 1.40 2.97
C VAL A 12 3.52 1.30 4.10
N GLY A 13 4.32 0.25 4.18
CA GLY A 13 5.24 0.06 5.33
C GLY A 13 6.33 1.14 5.42
N TYR A 14 6.98 1.42 4.29
CA TYR A 14 8.06 2.40 4.12
C TYR A 14 8.13 2.81 2.63
N LEU A 15 8.95 3.81 2.26
CA LEU A 15 9.05 4.32 0.88
C LEU A 15 10.37 3.93 0.18
N GLY A 16 10.74 2.66 0.29
CA GLY A 16 11.93 2.10 -0.34
C GLY A 16 11.79 1.95 -1.86
N PRO A 17 12.84 1.47 -2.56
CA PRO A 17 12.87 1.36 -4.03
C PRO A 17 12.10 0.13 -4.55
N GLY A 18 10.97 -0.22 -3.94
CA GLY A 18 10.17 -1.38 -4.31
C GLY A 18 9.03 -1.06 -5.27
N GLY A 19 8.48 -2.11 -5.88
CA GLY A 19 7.40 -2.00 -6.85
C GLY A 19 6.09 -1.52 -6.23
N ALA A 20 5.80 -1.88 -4.98
CA ALA A 20 4.58 -1.46 -4.29
C ALA A 20 4.63 0.03 -3.94
N GLU A 21 5.78 0.49 -3.45
CA GLU A 21 6.08 1.87 -3.05
C GLU A 21 6.01 2.82 -4.26
N ARG A 22 6.56 2.40 -5.41
CA ARG A 22 6.40 3.14 -6.66
C ARG A 22 4.93 3.29 -7.05
N GLN A 23 4.18 2.19 -6.99
CA GLN A 23 2.79 2.16 -7.44
C GLN A 23 1.85 2.95 -6.52
N ILE A 24 2.05 2.91 -5.20
CA ILE A 24 1.27 3.73 -4.27
C ILE A 24 1.59 5.21 -4.42
N THR A 25 2.84 5.55 -4.79
CA THR A 25 3.23 6.94 -5.10
C THR A 25 2.56 7.44 -6.38
N TYR A 26 2.50 6.62 -7.43
CA TYR A 26 1.76 6.96 -8.65
C TYR A 26 0.26 7.12 -8.38
N LEU A 27 -0.31 6.23 -7.58
CA LEU A 27 -1.70 6.36 -7.14
C LEU A 27 -1.93 7.67 -6.39
N ALA A 28 -1.06 8.03 -5.44
CA ALA A 28 -1.17 9.27 -4.68
C ALA A 28 -1.27 10.50 -5.60
N ARG A 29 -0.38 10.58 -6.60
CA ARG A 29 -0.38 11.67 -7.59
C ARG A 29 -1.66 11.68 -8.43
N GLY A 30 -2.07 10.51 -8.93
CA GLY A 30 -3.30 10.38 -9.72
C GLY A 30 -4.55 10.79 -8.94
N MET A 31 -4.63 10.46 -7.65
CA MET A 31 -5.77 10.82 -6.79
C MET A 31 -5.81 12.32 -6.51
N VAL A 32 -4.67 12.97 -6.28
CA VAL A 32 -4.58 14.43 -6.18
C VAL A 32 -5.05 15.11 -7.47
N GLN A 33 -4.58 14.63 -8.63
CA GLN A 33 -5.01 15.14 -9.93
C GLN A 33 -6.52 14.95 -10.18
N ALA A 34 -7.09 13.87 -9.65
CA ALA A 34 -8.52 13.60 -9.67
C ALA A 34 -9.33 14.41 -8.62
N GLY A 35 -8.69 15.28 -7.84
CA GLY A 35 -9.35 16.18 -6.88
C GLY A 35 -9.63 15.58 -5.50
N TRP A 36 -8.93 14.52 -5.11
CA TRP A 36 -8.99 13.97 -3.75
C TRP A 36 -8.02 14.67 -2.80
N ASP A 37 -8.48 14.95 -1.57
CA ASP A 37 -7.59 15.33 -0.47
C ASP A 37 -6.82 14.09 -0.01
N THR A 38 -5.62 13.92 -0.55
CA THR A 38 -4.83 12.68 -0.43
C THR A 38 -3.63 12.89 0.48
N SER A 39 -3.42 11.96 1.41
CA SER A 39 -2.18 11.87 2.20
C SER A 39 -1.67 10.43 2.27
N LEU A 40 -0.41 10.27 2.65
CA LEU A 40 0.24 8.97 2.75
C LEU A 40 0.76 8.73 4.18
N LEU A 41 0.56 7.52 4.68
CA LEU A 41 0.99 7.06 5.99
C LEU A 41 1.98 5.89 5.85
N THR A 42 3.09 5.95 6.57
CA THR A 42 4.04 4.83 6.70
C THR A 42 4.22 4.36 8.13
N PHE A 43 4.74 3.13 8.31
CA PHE A 43 5.20 2.70 9.63
C PHE A 43 6.41 3.51 10.08
N SER A 44 7.35 3.74 9.16
CA SER A 44 8.59 4.47 9.42
C SER A 44 9.04 5.30 8.24
N LEU A 45 9.75 6.39 8.52
CA LEU A 45 10.57 7.14 7.56
C LEU A 45 12.03 6.82 7.82
N ARG A 46 12.47 5.60 7.48
CA ARG A 46 13.90 5.25 7.55
C ARG A 46 14.69 6.18 6.62
N ASP A 47 15.88 6.62 7.05
CA ASP A 47 16.71 7.57 6.29
C ASP A 47 17.15 7.01 4.91
N ASP A 48 17.19 5.69 4.74
CA ASP A 48 17.46 4.97 3.49
C ASP A 48 16.20 4.68 2.64
N GLY A 49 15.01 4.88 3.23
CA GLY A 49 13.71 4.50 2.70
C GLY A 49 12.89 5.69 2.22
N ALA A 50 13.53 6.80 1.87
CA ALA A 50 12.89 8.03 1.40
C ALA A 50 12.88 8.17 -0.14
N HIS A 51 13.14 7.09 -0.89
CA HIS A 51 13.31 7.12 -2.35
C HIS A 51 12.13 7.80 -3.07
N PHE A 52 10.91 7.56 -2.59
CA PHE A 52 9.71 8.20 -3.13
C PHE A 52 9.18 9.36 -2.26
N ALA A 53 9.80 9.65 -1.11
CA ALA A 53 9.36 10.74 -0.24
C ALA A 53 9.55 12.11 -0.91
N ASP A 54 10.62 12.28 -1.69
CA ASP A 54 10.86 13.54 -2.42
C ASP A 54 9.81 13.79 -3.51
N VAL A 55 9.33 12.72 -4.15
CA VAL A 55 8.23 12.80 -5.12
C VAL A 55 6.96 13.29 -4.43
N LEU A 56 6.64 12.76 -3.25
CA LEU A 56 5.47 13.19 -2.47
C LEU A 56 5.60 14.65 -2.02
N ARG A 57 6.79 15.07 -1.58
CA ARG A 57 7.06 16.47 -1.16
C ARG A 57 6.93 17.44 -2.32
N ALA A 58 7.49 17.13 -3.49
CA ALA A 58 7.40 17.97 -4.68
C ALA A 58 5.94 18.21 -5.10
N GLU A 59 5.07 17.22 -4.90
CA GLU A 59 3.64 17.26 -5.19
C GLU A 59 2.80 17.77 -4.00
N HIS A 60 3.44 18.24 -2.92
CA HIS A 60 2.81 18.72 -1.69
C HIS A 60 1.83 17.72 -1.04
N ILE A 61 2.08 16.42 -1.21
CA ILE A 61 1.28 15.35 -0.61
C ILE A 61 1.73 15.14 0.84
N PRO A 62 0.85 15.32 1.84
CA PRO A 62 1.22 15.14 3.24
C PRO A 62 1.68 13.70 3.52
N LEU A 63 2.83 13.59 4.18
CA LEU A 63 3.44 12.31 4.57
C LEU A 63 3.49 12.18 6.09
N HIS A 64 2.87 11.13 6.60
CA HIS A 64 2.80 10.78 8.02
C HIS A 64 3.58 9.49 8.31
N ALA A 65 4.07 9.33 9.54
CA ALA A 65 4.82 8.15 9.96
C ALA A 65 4.48 7.77 11.41
N LEU A 66 4.31 6.47 11.69
CA LEU A 66 3.93 5.98 13.02
C LEU A 66 5.09 5.97 14.02
N ASP A 67 6.33 5.91 13.55
CA ASP A 67 7.54 5.93 14.38
C ASP A 67 7.89 7.32 14.91
N ARG A 68 7.40 8.39 14.27
CA ARG A 68 7.60 9.76 14.73
C ARG A 68 6.67 10.06 15.90
N ALA A 69 7.21 10.72 16.91
CA ALA A 69 6.42 11.24 18.03
C ALA A 69 5.54 12.39 17.52
N ASP A 70 4.33 12.05 17.10
CA ASP A 70 3.40 13.03 16.55
C ASP A 70 2.25 13.31 17.54
N PRO A 71 2.00 14.56 17.94
CA PRO A 71 0.84 14.92 18.75
C PRO A 71 -0.50 14.45 18.16
N LEU A 72 -0.54 14.13 16.85
CA LEU A 72 -1.72 13.60 16.15
C LEU A 72 -2.26 12.30 16.75
N PHE A 73 -1.45 11.56 17.50
CA PHE A 73 -1.84 10.29 18.12
C PHE A 73 -2.66 10.48 19.42
N ARG A 74 -2.91 11.74 19.83
CA ARG A 74 -3.92 12.08 20.83
C ARG A 74 -5.18 12.55 20.10
N SER A 75 -6.16 11.67 19.95
CA SER A 75 -7.46 12.03 19.35
C SER A 75 -8.62 11.91 20.33
N GLN A 76 -9.50 12.91 20.32
CA GLN A 76 -10.72 12.90 21.09
C GLN A 76 -11.61 11.75 20.59
N GLY A 77 -12.05 10.88 21.50
CA GLY A 77 -12.82 9.68 21.15
C GLY A 77 -12.00 8.42 20.91
N LEU A 78 -10.65 8.49 20.88
CA LEU A 78 -9.81 7.30 20.79
C LEU A 78 -10.08 6.33 21.93
N LEU A 79 -10.11 6.82 23.17
CA LEU A 79 -10.37 5.98 24.35
C LEU A 79 -11.70 5.23 24.19
N LEU A 80 -12.78 5.93 23.82
CA LEU A 80 -14.09 5.31 23.61
C LEU A 80 -14.05 4.23 22.51
N ARG A 81 -13.41 4.52 21.38
CA ARG A 81 -13.26 3.55 20.28
C ARG A 81 -12.42 2.34 20.70
N LEU A 82 -11.32 2.55 21.41
CA LEU A 82 -10.49 1.48 21.94
C LEU A 82 -11.26 0.64 22.98
N THR A 83 -12.06 1.26 23.84
CA THR A 83 -12.92 0.54 24.79
C THR A 83 -13.96 -0.32 24.06
N MET A 84 -14.61 0.21 23.02
CA MET A 84 -15.54 -0.60 22.21
C MET A 84 -14.84 -1.71 21.43
N ALA A 85 -13.60 -1.47 20.99
CA ALA A 85 -12.76 -2.44 20.30
C ALA A 85 -11.98 -3.36 21.24
N ALA A 86 -12.09 -3.22 22.57
CA ALA A 86 -11.25 -3.91 23.54
C ALA A 86 -11.20 -5.43 23.36
N PRO A 87 -12.31 -6.14 23.06
CA PRO A 87 -12.25 -7.58 22.80
C PRO A 87 -11.36 -7.94 21.60
N MET A 88 -11.32 -7.10 20.56
CA MET A 88 -10.44 -7.27 19.40
C MET A 88 -8.99 -6.92 19.76
N LEU A 89 -8.79 -5.80 20.47
CA LEU A 89 -7.46 -5.32 20.86
C LEU A 89 -6.73 -6.29 21.81
N ASN A 90 -7.46 -6.91 22.73
CA ASN A 90 -6.91 -7.89 23.68
C ASN A 90 -6.35 -9.15 23.00
N ASN A 91 -6.72 -9.39 21.73
CA ASN A 91 -6.24 -10.52 20.93
C ASN A 91 -5.27 -10.08 19.82
N LEU A 92 -4.85 -8.80 19.81
CA LEU A 92 -3.85 -8.34 18.84
C LEU A 92 -2.49 -8.95 19.15
N PRO A 93 -1.74 -9.37 18.12
CA PRO A 93 -0.32 -9.63 18.25
C PRO A 93 0.38 -8.36 18.75
N VAL A 94 1.19 -8.52 19.81
CA VAL A 94 1.91 -7.41 20.46
C VAL A 94 2.77 -6.63 19.46
N GLU A 95 3.26 -7.30 18.42
CA GLU A 95 4.11 -6.68 17.38
C GLU A 95 3.38 -5.67 16.47
N ILE A 96 2.05 -5.59 16.51
CA ILE A 96 1.27 -4.63 15.70
C ILE A 96 0.38 -3.69 16.53
N GLU A 97 0.20 -3.95 17.82
CA GLU A 97 -0.74 -3.21 18.67
C GLU A 97 -0.49 -1.69 18.63
N SER A 98 0.76 -1.26 18.86
CA SER A 98 1.14 0.15 18.85
C SER A 98 0.84 0.83 17.51
N GLU A 99 1.05 0.12 16.40
CA GLU A 99 0.83 0.66 15.07
C GLU A 99 -0.67 0.80 14.76
N VAL A 100 -1.47 -0.20 15.15
CA VAL A 100 -2.94 -0.15 15.01
C VAL A 100 -3.50 1.04 15.80
N VAL A 101 -3.09 1.21 17.06
CA VAL A 101 -3.57 2.30 17.92
C VAL A 101 -3.20 3.67 17.34
N LYS A 102 -1.94 3.84 16.91
CA LYS A 102 -1.48 5.10 16.32
C LYS A 102 -2.17 5.40 15.00
N ALA A 103 -2.30 4.42 14.10
CA ALA A 103 -3.02 4.61 12.84
C ALA A 103 -4.50 4.95 13.09
N ALA A 104 -5.16 4.27 14.03
CA ALA A 104 -6.56 4.55 14.40
C ALA A 104 -6.72 5.98 14.94
N ALA A 105 -5.78 6.44 15.77
CA ALA A 105 -5.80 7.80 16.30
C ALA A 105 -5.69 8.85 15.18
N LEU A 106 -4.81 8.62 14.20
CA LEU A 106 -4.68 9.49 13.03
C LEU A 106 -5.99 9.50 12.22
N PHE A 107 -6.57 8.33 11.95
CA PHE A 107 -7.79 8.21 11.15
C PHE A 107 -9.00 8.85 11.84
N LEU A 108 -9.14 8.73 13.17
CA LEU A 108 -10.21 9.41 13.92
C LEU A 108 -10.15 10.92 13.80
N ARG A 109 -8.95 11.46 13.70
CA ARG A 109 -8.74 12.90 13.60
C ARG A 109 -8.86 13.41 12.17
N LYS A 110 -8.33 12.67 11.20
CA LYS A 110 -8.37 13.02 9.78
C LYS A 110 -9.72 12.72 9.13
N ARG A 111 -10.46 11.75 9.67
CA ARG A 111 -11.76 11.26 9.21
C ARG A 111 -11.80 10.97 7.71
N PRO A 112 -10.90 10.10 7.19
CA PRO A 112 -10.85 9.81 5.77
C PRO A 112 -12.15 9.14 5.28
N ASP A 113 -12.55 9.44 4.04
CA ASP A 113 -13.67 8.76 3.37
C ASP A 113 -13.26 7.41 2.78
N LEU A 114 -11.95 7.20 2.59
CA LEU A 114 -11.34 6.00 2.05
C LEU A 114 -9.92 5.81 2.63
N VAL A 115 -9.60 4.58 3.01
CA VAL A 115 -8.22 4.14 3.30
C VAL A 115 -7.83 3.05 2.31
N ILE A 116 -6.64 3.15 1.71
CA ILE A 116 -6.08 2.09 0.85
C ILE A 116 -4.73 1.65 1.41
N CYS A 117 -4.62 0.36 1.74
CA CYS A 117 -3.41 -0.24 2.30
C CYS A 117 -2.71 -1.10 1.25
N TYR A 118 -1.38 -1.07 1.21
CA TYR A 118 -0.55 -1.91 0.34
C TYR A 118 0.36 -2.81 1.17
N LEU A 119 0.41 -4.10 0.80
CA LEU A 119 1.20 -5.18 1.46
C LEU A 119 0.55 -5.72 2.73
N ASP A 120 0.80 -6.99 3.03
CA ASP A 120 0.01 -7.78 3.99
C ASP A 120 -0.02 -7.25 5.42
N ARG A 121 1.15 -6.96 6.00
CA ARG A 121 1.20 -6.41 7.36
C ARG A 121 0.48 -5.06 7.43
N VAL A 122 0.61 -4.23 6.40
CA VAL A 122 -0.05 -2.92 6.31
C VAL A 122 -1.55 -3.06 6.11
N ASN A 123 -1.99 -4.02 5.27
CA ASN A 123 -3.40 -4.35 5.09
C ASN A 123 -4.04 -4.68 6.43
N ILE A 124 -3.38 -5.51 7.25
CA ILE A 124 -3.91 -5.86 8.57
C ILE A 124 -3.90 -4.66 9.52
N VAL A 125 -2.76 -3.98 9.67
CA VAL A 125 -2.64 -2.84 10.60
C VAL A 125 -3.58 -1.70 10.23
N GLY A 126 -3.51 -1.24 8.98
CA GLY A 126 -4.32 -0.14 8.47
C GLY A 126 -5.81 -0.51 8.38
N GLY A 127 -6.12 -1.76 8.02
CA GLY A 127 -7.49 -2.26 8.00
C GLY A 127 -8.13 -2.25 9.38
N LEU A 128 -7.44 -2.80 10.39
CA LEU A 128 -7.91 -2.81 11.78
C LEU A 128 -8.07 -1.38 12.31
N ALA A 129 -7.08 -0.53 12.07
CA ALA A 129 -7.12 0.87 12.46
C ALA A 129 -8.31 1.62 11.83
N ALA A 130 -8.59 1.35 10.55
CA ALA A 130 -9.70 1.96 9.81
C ALA A 130 -11.05 1.49 10.35
N VAL A 131 -11.20 0.18 10.65
CA VAL A 131 -12.41 -0.37 11.29
C VAL A 131 -12.63 0.25 12.68
N ILE A 132 -11.59 0.33 13.52
CA ILE A 132 -11.67 0.98 14.85
C ILE A 132 -12.09 2.45 14.72
N ALA A 133 -11.52 3.16 13.75
CA ALA A 133 -11.82 4.57 13.53
C ALA A 133 -13.20 4.80 12.89
N GLY A 134 -13.83 3.77 12.34
CA GLY A 134 -15.11 3.86 11.63
C GLY A 134 -14.97 4.51 10.25
N VAL A 135 -13.85 4.26 9.56
CA VAL A 135 -13.65 4.71 8.18
C VAL A 135 -14.69 4.02 7.27
N PRO A 136 -15.43 4.77 6.42
CA PRO A 136 -16.53 4.20 5.64
C PRO A 136 -16.12 3.14 4.62
N ARG A 137 -14.93 3.29 4.02
CA ARG A 137 -14.42 2.43 2.95
C ARG A 137 -12.95 2.11 3.16
N VAL A 138 -12.60 0.84 3.06
CA VAL A 138 -11.24 0.34 3.26
C VAL A 138 -10.91 -0.63 2.14
N LEU A 139 -9.81 -0.36 1.44
CA LEU A 139 -9.31 -1.21 0.37
C LEU A 139 -7.96 -1.81 0.78
N LEU A 140 -7.93 -3.12 0.93
CA LEU A 140 -6.71 -3.89 1.16
C LEU A 140 -6.14 -4.27 -0.20
N SER A 141 -4.86 -3.98 -0.47
CA SER A 141 -4.23 -4.32 -1.74
C SER A 141 -3.16 -5.39 -1.53
N GLY A 142 -3.47 -6.62 -1.97
CA GLY A 142 -2.49 -7.68 -2.14
C GLY A 142 -1.55 -7.31 -3.31
N ARG A 143 -0.25 -7.26 -3.04
CA ARG A 143 0.77 -6.80 -4.02
C ARG A 143 1.64 -7.93 -4.57
N ASN A 144 1.30 -9.18 -4.19
CA ASN A 144 1.98 -10.40 -4.59
C ASN A 144 0.95 -11.57 -4.52
N LEU A 145 1.43 -12.82 -4.61
CA LEU A 145 0.68 -13.97 -4.10
C LEU A 145 0.40 -13.81 -2.60
N ASN A 146 -0.47 -14.66 -2.04
CA ASN A 146 -0.77 -14.61 -0.62
C ASN A 146 0.50 -14.89 0.24
N PRO A 147 0.54 -14.44 1.50
CA PRO A 147 1.72 -14.53 2.36
C PRO A 147 2.31 -15.91 2.59
N SER A 148 1.53 -16.99 2.49
CA SER A 148 2.03 -18.35 2.74
C SER A 148 3.06 -18.80 1.71
N HIS A 149 3.18 -18.10 0.58
CA HIS A 149 4.25 -18.30 -0.40
C HIS A 149 5.59 -17.66 0.00
N PHE A 150 5.63 -16.90 1.09
CA PHE A 150 6.79 -16.11 1.52
C PHE A 150 7.03 -16.33 3.03
N PRO A 151 7.71 -17.43 3.43
CA PRO A 151 7.88 -17.78 4.85
C PRO A 151 8.49 -16.68 5.74
N TYR A 152 9.32 -15.79 5.16
CA TYR A 152 9.91 -14.66 5.88
C TYR A 152 8.87 -13.55 6.21
N LEU A 153 7.80 -13.43 5.43
CA LEU A 153 6.70 -12.49 5.64
C LEU A 153 5.54 -13.12 6.39
N ASP A 154 5.28 -14.41 6.18
CA ASP A 154 4.11 -15.09 6.70
C ASP A 154 4.07 -15.03 8.24
N ARG A 155 2.87 -14.86 8.77
CA ARG A 155 2.62 -14.90 10.21
C ARG A 155 1.37 -15.74 10.46
N PRO A 156 1.36 -16.58 11.52
CA PRO A 156 0.25 -17.49 11.79
C PRO A 156 -1.12 -16.79 11.90
N TRP A 157 -1.13 -15.51 12.28
CA TRP A 157 -2.33 -14.71 12.49
C TRP A 157 -2.87 -14.04 11.21
N PHE A 158 -2.10 -13.96 10.12
CA PHE A 158 -2.49 -13.21 8.91
C PHE A 158 -3.84 -13.66 8.33
N GLN A 159 -4.02 -14.97 8.13
CA GLN A 159 -5.23 -15.51 7.51
C GLN A 159 -6.50 -15.16 8.32
N GLN A 160 -6.41 -15.27 9.66
CA GLN A 160 -7.53 -14.99 10.56
C GLN A 160 -7.91 -13.50 10.53
N PHE A 161 -6.93 -12.60 10.56
CA PHE A 161 -7.19 -11.16 10.50
C PHE A 161 -7.72 -10.71 9.14
N TYR A 162 -7.26 -11.29 8.02
CA TYR A 162 -7.87 -11.02 6.71
C TYR A 162 -9.34 -11.43 6.67
N ARG A 163 -9.70 -12.61 7.20
CA ARG A 163 -11.10 -13.05 7.27
C ARG A 163 -11.96 -12.12 8.13
N LEU A 164 -11.45 -11.70 9.29
CA LEU A 164 -12.13 -10.75 10.17
C LEU A 164 -12.34 -9.40 9.49
N LEU A 165 -11.32 -8.88 8.81
CA LEU A 165 -11.41 -7.63 8.07
C LEU A 165 -12.41 -7.73 6.94
N LEU A 166 -12.41 -8.81 6.15
CA LEU A 166 -13.35 -8.98 5.03
C LEU A 166 -14.80 -9.26 5.48
N ALA A 167 -15.01 -9.69 6.72
CA ALA A 167 -16.34 -9.74 7.33
C ALA A 167 -16.84 -8.36 7.80
N SER A 168 -15.96 -7.35 7.86
CA SER A 168 -16.33 -6.01 8.31
C SER A 168 -16.95 -5.20 7.15
N PRO A 169 -18.09 -4.51 7.37
CA PRO A 169 -18.71 -3.68 6.34
C PRO A 169 -17.75 -2.62 5.79
N GLY A 170 -17.76 -2.44 4.47
CA GLY A 170 -16.94 -1.42 3.80
C GLY A 170 -15.48 -1.81 3.57
N VAL A 171 -15.05 -3.02 3.96
CA VAL A 171 -13.71 -3.54 3.68
C VAL A 171 -13.73 -4.41 2.42
N THR A 172 -12.77 -4.21 1.52
CA THR A 172 -12.61 -5.02 0.30
C THR A 172 -11.15 -5.34 0.08
N LEU A 173 -10.85 -6.57 -0.35
CA LEU A 173 -9.53 -6.97 -0.83
C LEU A 173 -9.48 -6.85 -2.35
N MET A 174 -8.44 -6.24 -2.88
CA MET A 174 -8.07 -6.26 -4.30
C MET A 174 -6.64 -6.76 -4.49
N THR A 175 -6.28 -7.10 -5.71
CA THR A 175 -4.89 -7.43 -6.08
C THR A 175 -4.49 -6.75 -7.38
N ASN A 176 -3.19 -6.79 -7.69
CA ASN A 176 -2.66 -6.25 -8.94
C ASN A 176 -2.52 -7.26 -10.09
N SER A 177 -2.90 -8.52 -9.86
CA SER A 177 -2.83 -9.59 -10.87
C SER A 177 -3.87 -10.66 -10.62
N HIS A 178 -4.33 -11.32 -11.70
CA HIS A 178 -5.23 -12.48 -11.57
C HIS A 178 -4.61 -13.65 -10.81
N ALA A 179 -3.28 -13.83 -10.89
CA ALA A 179 -2.58 -14.85 -10.11
C ALA A 179 -2.65 -14.55 -8.61
N GLY A 180 -2.44 -13.29 -8.22
CA GLY A 180 -2.65 -12.82 -6.85
C GLY A 180 -4.08 -13.03 -6.39
N ALA A 181 -5.08 -12.57 -7.17
CA ALA A 181 -6.50 -12.74 -6.83
C ALA A 181 -6.84 -14.20 -6.51
N ARG A 182 -6.51 -15.13 -7.42
CA ARG A 182 -6.76 -16.57 -7.20
C ARG A 182 -6.02 -17.13 -5.98
N SER A 183 -4.80 -16.67 -5.75
CA SER A 183 -4.00 -17.09 -4.59
C SER A 183 -4.65 -16.67 -3.27
N TYR A 184 -5.17 -15.45 -3.17
CA TYR A 184 -5.90 -14.99 -1.98
C TYR A 184 -7.27 -15.64 -1.85
N GLU A 185 -8.01 -15.81 -2.96
CA GLU A 185 -9.31 -16.50 -2.96
C GLU A 185 -9.19 -17.91 -2.38
N HIS A 186 -8.22 -18.68 -2.88
CA HIS A 186 -7.94 -20.02 -2.37
C HIS A 186 -7.53 -19.99 -0.89
N TRP A 187 -6.56 -19.13 -0.53
CA TRP A 187 -6.02 -19.08 0.83
C TRP A 187 -7.05 -18.63 1.86
N LEU A 188 -7.93 -17.69 1.52
CA LEU A 188 -8.94 -17.16 2.44
C LEU A 188 -10.26 -17.96 2.39
N GLY A 189 -10.46 -18.78 1.36
CA GLY A 189 -11.71 -19.50 1.12
C GLY A 189 -12.80 -18.59 0.56
N LEU A 190 -12.43 -17.60 -0.27
CA LEU A 190 -13.37 -16.68 -0.91
C LEU A 190 -13.93 -17.29 -2.21
N PRO A 191 -15.12 -16.84 -2.67
CA PRO A 191 -15.65 -17.26 -3.95
C PRO A 191 -14.70 -16.96 -5.11
N HIS A 192 -14.70 -17.81 -6.13
CA HIS A 192 -13.91 -17.59 -7.32
C HIS A 192 -14.28 -16.27 -8.01
N ALA A 193 -13.26 -15.52 -8.44
CA ALA A 193 -13.37 -14.21 -9.08
C ALA A 193 -14.08 -13.13 -8.24
N SER A 194 -14.05 -13.26 -6.91
CA SER A 194 -14.57 -12.25 -5.99
C SER A 194 -13.56 -11.17 -5.63
N VAL A 195 -12.26 -11.42 -5.82
CA VAL A 195 -11.20 -10.44 -5.54
C VAL A 195 -10.91 -9.61 -6.81
N PRO A 196 -11.25 -8.31 -6.84
CA PRO A 196 -11.02 -7.47 -8.01
C PRO A 196 -9.53 -7.33 -8.33
N VAL A 197 -9.24 -7.17 -9.62
CA VAL A 197 -7.88 -6.97 -10.13
C VAL A 197 -7.75 -5.58 -10.72
N ILE A 198 -6.81 -4.79 -10.17
CA ILE A 198 -6.41 -3.49 -10.73
C ILE A 198 -4.93 -3.57 -11.04
N HIS A 199 -4.58 -3.67 -12.32
CA HIS A 199 -3.20 -3.76 -12.75
C HIS A 199 -2.40 -2.51 -12.38
N ASN A 200 -1.08 -2.71 -12.24
CA ASN A 200 -0.15 -1.62 -12.03
C ASN A 200 -0.18 -0.65 -13.21
N GLY A 201 -0.15 0.65 -12.90
CA GLY A 201 -0.04 1.70 -13.90
C GLY A 201 1.41 2.00 -14.22
N LEU A 202 1.66 2.38 -15.46
CA LEU A 202 2.90 2.99 -15.90
C LEU A 202 2.54 4.27 -16.66
N ALA A 203 3.21 5.38 -16.36
CA ALA A 203 3.01 6.59 -17.14
C ALA A 203 3.48 6.36 -18.57
N GLU A 204 2.74 6.85 -19.57
CA GLU A 204 3.14 6.73 -20.98
C GLU A 204 4.52 7.32 -21.23
N THR A 205 4.86 8.41 -20.52
CA THR A 205 6.17 9.06 -20.60
C THR A 205 7.30 8.29 -19.92
N ALA A 206 7.02 7.19 -19.20
CA ALA A 206 8.04 6.43 -18.48
C ALA A 206 8.82 5.45 -19.38
N LEU A 207 8.31 5.15 -20.58
CA LEU A 207 8.98 4.34 -21.59
C LEU A 207 8.97 5.10 -22.93
N PRO A 208 9.75 6.19 -23.05
CA PRO A 208 9.87 6.88 -24.32
C PRO A 208 10.44 5.93 -25.37
N GLU A 209 9.93 6.02 -26.60
CA GLU A 209 10.51 5.30 -27.72
C GLU A 209 11.94 5.80 -27.94
N ALA A 210 12.90 4.88 -27.94
CA ALA A 210 14.30 5.23 -28.13
C ALA A 210 14.54 5.52 -29.61
N ALA A 211 15.25 6.61 -29.91
CA ALA A 211 15.65 6.92 -31.28
C ALA A 211 16.58 5.81 -31.83
N PRO A 212 16.52 5.47 -33.12
CA PRO A 212 17.34 4.42 -33.71
C PRO A 212 18.85 4.60 -33.43
N GLU A 213 19.33 5.85 -33.37
CA GLU A 213 20.71 6.19 -33.07
C GLU A 213 21.08 5.84 -31.61
N GLN A 214 20.16 6.07 -30.67
CA GLN A 214 20.36 5.71 -29.26
C GLN A 214 20.43 4.19 -29.10
N VAL A 215 19.56 3.46 -29.81
CA VAL A 215 19.58 2.00 -29.83
C VAL A 215 20.89 1.49 -30.43
N ALA A 216 21.32 2.02 -31.57
CA ALA A 216 22.58 1.63 -32.20
C ALA A 216 23.80 1.91 -31.31
N SER A 217 23.84 3.08 -30.67
CA SER A 217 24.90 3.47 -29.73
C SER A 217 24.96 2.53 -28.53
N LEU A 218 23.84 2.25 -27.88
CA LEU A 218 23.79 1.34 -26.72
C LEU A 218 24.21 -0.08 -27.09
N ARG A 219 23.81 -0.55 -28.29
CA ARG A 219 24.25 -1.88 -28.76
C ARG A 219 25.75 -1.93 -29.00
N ALA A 220 26.33 -0.88 -29.59
CA ALA A 220 27.78 -0.79 -29.79
C ALA A 220 28.53 -0.75 -28.44
N GLU A 221 28.03 0.02 -27.46
CA GLU A 221 28.59 0.09 -26.10
C GLU A 221 28.59 -1.28 -25.40
N LEU A 222 27.51 -2.05 -25.57
CA LEU A 222 27.38 -3.40 -25.03
C LEU A 222 28.11 -4.48 -25.85
N GLY A 223 28.83 -4.09 -26.92
CA GLY A 223 29.54 -5.04 -27.80
C GLY A 223 28.61 -5.94 -28.62
N LEU A 224 27.36 -5.55 -28.81
CA LEU A 224 26.35 -6.33 -29.53
C LEU A 224 26.39 -6.01 -31.03
N ALA A 225 26.48 -7.05 -31.85
CA ALA A 225 26.37 -6.92 -33.30
C ALA A 225 25.02 -6.30 -33.71
N HIS A 226 25.03 -5.59 -34.84
CA HIS A 226 23.81 -5.05 -35.43
C HIS A 226 22.85 -6.19 -35.80
N GLY A 227 21.57 -6.06 -35.41
CA GLY A 227 20.53 -7.05 -35.71
C GLY A 227 20.60 -8.35 -34.91
N SER A 228 21.58 -8.56 -34.02
CA SER A 228 21.61 -9.78 -33.20
C SER A 228 20.44 -9.81 -32.20
N PRO A 229 19.74 -10.94 -32.01
CA PRO A 229 18.75 -11.06 -30.95
C PRO A 229 19.39 -10.81 -29.58
N LEU A 230 18.71 -10.03 -28.74
CA LEU A 230 19.13 -9.74 -27.36
C LEU A 230 18.07 -10.24 -26.40
N VAL A 231 18.49 -11.00 -25.39
CA VAL A 231 17.65 -11.35 -24.23
C VAL A 231 18.11 -10.50 -23.05
N LEU A 232 17.19 -9.74 -22.46
CA LEU A 232 17.47 -8.85 -21.33
C LEU A 232 16.71 -9.32 -20.10
N GLY A 233 17.40 -9.36 -18.96
CA GLY A 233 16.81 -9.53 -17.64
C GLY A 233 17.10 -8.32 -16.75
N VAL A 234 16.07 -7.71 -16.17
CA VAL A 234 16.22 -6.59 -15.23
C VAL A 234 15.64 -7.00 -13.89
N PHE A 235 16.51 -7.31 -12.94
CA PHE A 235 16.14 -7.74 -11.59
C PHE A 235 17.27 -7.48 -10.61
N ARG A 236 16.94 -7.39 -9.33
CA ARG A 236 17.95 -7.36 -8.26
C ARG A 236 18.43 -8.79 -8.01
N LEU A 237 19.74 -8.99 -7.92
CA LEU A 237 20.31 -10.20 -7.34
C LEU A 237 20.14 -10.10 -5.82
N SER A 238 19.18 -10.85 -5.28
CA SER A 238 18.96 -11.00 -3.84
C SER A 238 19.21 -12.47 -3.47
N PRO A 239 19.97 -12.76 -2.40
CA PRO A 239 20.11 -14.11 -1.88
C PRO A 239 18.77 -14.66 -1.35
#